data_AF-A0A2C4EZU8-F1
#
_entry.id   AF-A0A2C4EZU8-F1
#
_cell.length_a   1.000
_cell.length_b   1.000
_cell.length_c   1.000
_cell.angle_alpha   90.00
_cell.angle_beta   90.00
_cell.angle_gamma   90.00
#
_symmetry.space_group_name_H-M   'P 1'
#
loop_
_entity.id
_entity.type
_entity.pdbx_description
1 polymer ?
#
loop_
_entity_poly.entity_id
_entity_poly.type
_entity_poly.pdbx_seq_one_letter_code
_entity_poly.pdbx_strand_id
1 'polypeptide(L)'
;MRAWRVGTISMGISIIALGCFLLFSTIKGIQVFDNFTAWWPILFIVLGIEILLYITFSKKDQPIIKYDIFSIFFIGVLGTVGIAFYFLLSTGLLEEIRYSIGTTEQTNNIPEVQHGIPDSIKKIVVDTSNTPLTIEGSNINKVHLLGTYEITMKANEKNKLKQDDFIAIHTVGETMYVTLKPLPVHHKFFASQSRMTATLVLPQNKNVEIRGSERELSLYPGQLQSNWSVQERSNVSVHLVKDSDITLSAVTNQKDPHGNTPWEHVEELTKKVNNSSEKNPDSNQQEQWYKNTLKLGNGTHQLNIQKAYNINISLLEE
;
A
#
# COMPACT_ATOMS: atom_id res chain seq x y z
N MET A 1 -12.05 50.69 50.66
CA MET A 1 -11.91 50.86 49.20
C MET A 1 -11.39 49.55 48.62
N ARG A 2 -12.15 48.90 47.73
CA ARG A 2 -11.89 47.52 47.27
C ARG A 2 -10.90 47.55 46.10
N ALA A 3 -9.69 47.02 46.30
CA ALA A 3 -8.69 46.92 45.24
C ALA A 3 -9.16 45.86 44.22
N TRP A 4 -9.57 46.31 43.03
CA TRP A 4 -9.87 45.42 41.91
C TRP A 4 -8.57 44.82 41.38
N ARG A 5 -8.47 43.49 41.40
CA ARG A 5 -7.35 42.74 40.83
C ARG A 5 -7.64 42.53 39.35
N VAL A 6 -6.77 43.08 38.51
CA VAL A 6 -6.86 42.92 37.05
C VAL A 6 -6.65 41.45 36.71
N GLY A 7 -7.52 40.88 35.88
CA GLY A 7 -7.42 39.48 35.45
C GLY A 7 -8.34 38.50 36.18
N THR A 8 -8.96 38.84 37.32
CA THR A 8 -9.94 37.94 37.96
C THR A 8 -11.24 37.84 37.16
N ILE A 9 -11.65 38.95 36.52
CA ILE A 9 -12.88 39.00 35.70
C ILE A 9 -12.61 38.37 34.33
N SER A 10 -11.52 38.76 33.64
CA SER A 10 -11.09 38.12 32.38
C SER A 10 -10.93 36.60 32.52
N MET A 11 -10.31 36.14 33.61
CA MET A 11 -10.10 34.71 33.86
C MET A 11 -11.43 33.98 34.08
N GLY A 12 -12.35 34.55 34.86
CA GLY A 12 -13.68 33.98 35.06
C GLY A 12 -14.47 33.89 33.76
N ILE A 13 -14.45 34.95 32.95
CA ILE A 13 -15.11 34.99 31.63
C ILE A 13 -14.47 33.96 30.68
N SER A 14 -13.16 33.81 30.68
CA SER A 14 -12.44 32.84 29.83
C SER A 14 -12.82 31.40 30.19
N ILE A 15 -12.93 31.07 31.48
CA ILE A 15 -13.35 29.74 31.96
C ILE A 15 -14.81 29.47 31.60
N ILE A 16 -15.70 30.45 31.77
CA ILE A 16 -17.12 30.33 31.40
C ILE A 16 -17.26 30.15 29.88
N ALA A 17 -16.55 30.95 29.08
CA ALA A 17 -16.55 30.83 27.63
C ALA A 17 -16.04 29.45 27.20
N LEU A 18 -14.90 29.00 27.74
CA LEU A 18 -14.34 27.68 27.47
C LEU A 18 -15.32 26.56 27.84
N GLY A 19 -15.98 26.66 29.00
CA GLY A 19 -17.01 25.72 29.44
C GLY A 19 -18.22 25.66 28.51
N CYS A 20 -18.75 26.82 28.10
CA CYS A 20 -19.83 26.90 27.12
C CYS A 20 -19.43 26.30 25.75
N PHE A 21 -18.19 26.52 25.30
CA PHE A 21 -17.69 25.95 24.05
C PHE A 21 -17.52 24.43 24.12
N LEU A 22 -17.00 23.88 25.23
CA LEU A 22 -16.89 22.43 25.42
C LEU A 22 -18.26 21.75 25.44
N LEU A 23 -19.26 22.38 26.07
CA LEU A 23 -20.65 21.91 26.03
C LEU A 23 -21.20 21.92 24.60
N PHE A 24 -20.96 22.99 23.84
CA PHE A 24 -21.42 23.10 22.45
C PHE A 24 -20.72 22.10 21.51
N SER A 25 -19.43 21.84 21.74
CA SER A 25 -18.64 20.86 20.99
C SER A 25 -19.15 19.44 21.20
N THR A 26 -19.55 19.10 22.43
CA THR A 26 -20.08 17.77 22.76
C THR A 26 -21.43 17.52 22.06
N ILE A 27 -22.26 18.57 21.89
CA ILE A 27 -23.61 18.45 21.32
C ILE A 27 -23.62 18.33 19.79
N LYS A 28 -22.64 18.93 19.08
CA LYS A 28 -22.61 19.00 17.61
C LYS A 28 -21.59 18.08 16.93
N GLY A 29 -20.80 17.31 17.68
CA GLY A 29 -19.81 16.39 17.12
C GLY A 29 -18.64 17.07 16.38
N ILE A 30 -17.82 16.25 15.73
CA ILE A 30 -16.49 16.58 15.16
C ILE A 30 -16.46 17.76 14.16
N GLN A 31 -17.61 18.18 13.61
CA GLN A 31 -17.69 19.29 12.65
C GLN A 31 -17.42 20.69 13.24
N VAL A 32 -17.40 20.85 14.56
CA VAL A 32 -17.11 22.16 15.19
C VAL A 32 -15.61 22.46 15.26
N PHE A 33 -14.73 21.48 14.99
CA PHE A 33 -13.28 21.68 15.01
C PHE A 33 -12.79 22.69 13.96
N ASP A 34 -13.49 22.86 12.83
CA ASP A 34 -13.12 23.86 11.81
C ASP A 34 -13.30 25.30 12.29
N ASN A 35 -14.28 25.54 13.16
CA ASN A 35 -14.51 26.86 13.78
C ASN A 35 -13.68 27.07 15.06
N PHE A 36 -12.92 26.06 15.51
CA PHE A 36 -12.13 26.10 16.75
C PHE A 36 -10.88 26.99 16.63
N THR A 37 -10.50 27.41 15.43
CA THR A 37 -9.29 28.23 15.22
C THR A 37 -9.49 29.71 15.59
N ALA A 38 -10.74 30.20 15.73
CA ALA A 38 -11.01 31.63 15.87
C ALA A 38 -11.34 32.13 17.30
N TRP A 39 -11.49 31.26 18.31
CA TRP A 39 -11.95 31.68 19.64
C TRP A 39 -10.83 32.17 20.58
N TRP A 40 -9.63 31.62 20.44
CA TRP A 40 -8.47 31.97 21.28
C TRP A 40 -7.93 33.41 21.06
N PRO A 41 -7.93 34.00 19.83
CA PRO A 41 -7.54 35.40 19.65
C PRO A 41 -8.53 36.37 20.29
N ILE A 42 -9.81 36.00 20.35
CA ILE A 42 -10.86 36.80 21.00
C ILE A 42 -10.58 36.93 22.51
N LEU A 43 -10.09 35.86 23.17
CA LEU A 43 -9.70 35.93 24.57
C LEU A 43 -8.53 36.89 24.80
N PHE A 44 -7.52 36.90 23.92
CA PHE A 44 -6.43 37.86 23.99
C PHE A 44 -6.89 39.30 23.77
N ILE A 45 -7.85 39.52 22.87
CA ILE A 45 -8.45 40.85 22.62
C ILE A 45 -9.22 41.33 23.86
N VAL A 46 -10.10 40.50 24.45
CA VAL A 46 -10.89 40.85 25.63
C VAL A 46 -9.99 41.14 26.84
N LEU A 47 -8.94 40.33 27.04
CA LEU A 47 -7.94 40.56 28.07
C LEU A 47 -7.20 41.89 27.84
N GLY A 48 -6.78 42.17 26.60
CA GLY A 48 -6.14 43.44 26.24
C GLY A 48 -7.05 44.65 26.50
N ILE A 49 -8.35 44.53 26.19
CA ILE A 49 -9.37 45.55 26.48
C ILE A 49 -9.53 45.74 28.00
N GLU A 50 -9.56 44.67 28.79
CA GLU A 50 -9.67 44.77 30.25
C GLU A 50 -8.48 45.52 30.86
N ILE A 51 -7.26 45.26 30.37
CA ILE A 51 -6.06 45.99 30.79
C ILE A 51 -6.17 47.49 30.44
N LEU A 52 -6.63 47.81 29.23
CA LEU A 52 -6.82 49.19 28.75
C LEU A 52 -7.89 49.93 29.57
N LEU A 53 -9.01 49.27 29.86
CA LEU A 53 -10.09 49.81 30.69
C LEU A 53 -9.65 50.02 32.14
N TYR A 54 -8.85 49.09 32.69
CA TYR A 54 -8.31 49.26 34.04
C TYR A 54 -7.38 50.48 34.13
N ILE A 55 -6.48 50.65 33.15
CA ILE A 55 -5.56 51.80 33.12
C ILE A 55 -6.34 53.12 32.98
N THR A 56 -7.38 53.16 32.14
CA THR A 56 -8.16 54.39 31.88
C THR A 56 -9.14 54.75 33.00
N PHE A 57 -9.72 53.78 33.70
CA PHE A 57 -10.61 54.05 34.85
C PHE A 57 -9.88 54.27 36.18
N SER A 58 -8.60 53.89 36.28
CA SER A 58 -7.82 54.09 37.50
C SER A 58 -7.27 55.52 37.58
N LYS A 59 -8.09 56.43 38.13
CA LYS A 59 -7.72 57.84 38.42
C LYS A 59 -6.73 57.96 39.59
N LYS A 60 -5.55 57.35 39.50
CA LYS A 60 -4.42 57.56 40.42
C LYS A 60 -3.17 57.81 39.61
N ASP A 61 -2.38 58.82 39.99
CA ASP A 61 -1.18 59.26 39.26
C ASP A 61 -0.09 58.18 39.12
N GLN A 62 -0.18 57.10 39.90
CA GLN A 62 0.64 55.89 39.77
C GLN A 62 -0.21 54.65 40.14
N PRO A 63 -0.97 54.09 39.20
CA PRO A 63 -1.69 52.86 39.47
C PRO A 63 -0.69 51.71 39.53
N ILE A 64 -0.33 51.27 40.73
CA ILE A 64 0.48 50.06 40.93
C ILE A 64 -0.38 48.88 40.46
N ILE A 65 -0.16 48.44 39.22
CA ILE A 65 -0.84 47.29 38.64
C ILE A 65 -0.31 46.06 39.38
N LYS A 66 -1.06 45.59 40.38
CA LYS A 66 -0.81 44.30 41.02
C LYS A 66 -1.30 43.21 40.07
N TYR A 67 -0.43 42.83 39.13
CA TYR A 67 -0.63 41.62 38.33
C TYR A 67 -0.66 40.40 39.25
N ASP A 68 -1.58 39.48 38.99
CA ASP A 68 -1.50 38.15 39.58
C ASP A 68 -0.44 37.36 38.79
N ILE A 69 0.64 36.93 39.45
CA ILE A 69 1.67 36.08 38.84
C ILE A 69 1.05 34.84 38.19
N PHE A 70 -0.04 34.32 38.76
CA PHE A 70 -0.79 33.23 38.16
C PHE A 70 -1.45 33.62 36.85
N SER A 71 -1.92 34.86 36.71
CA SER A 71 -2.52 35.36 35.47
C SER A 71 -1.47 35.52 34.36
N ILE A 72 -0.29 36.08 34.67
CA ILE A 72 0.82 36.18 33.70
C ILE A 72 1.29 34.79 33.25
N PHE A 73 1.42 33.85 34.18
CA PHE A 73 1.77 32.47 33.88
C PHE A 73 0.73 31.82 32.94
N PHE A 74 -0.56 32.00 33.23
CA PHE A 74 -1.64 31.46 32.40
C PHE A 74 -1.63 32.03 30.98
N ILE A 75 -1.38 33.33 30.84
CA ILE A 75 -1.28 34.01 29.53
C ILE A 75 -0.08 33.48 28.73
N GLY A 76 1.07 33.30 29.39
CA GLY A 76 2.27 32.74 28.76
C GLY A 76 2.05 31.30 28.27
N VAL A 77 1.42 30.46 29.10
CA VAL A 77 1.09 29.07 28.73
C VAL A 77 0.06 29.04 27.59
N LEU A 78 -1.02 29.83 27.67
CA LEU A 78 -2.04 29.90 26.62
C LEU A 78 -1.47 30.42 25.30
N GLY A 79 -0.59 31.43 25.34
CA GLY A 79 0.09 31.96 24.16
C GLY A 79 1.01 30.92 23.53
N THR A 80 1.81 30.23 24.34
CA THR A 80 2.72 29.18 23.86
C THR A 80 1.96 28.00 23.26
N VAL A 81 0.89 27.54 23.92
CA VAL A 81 0.03 26.46 23.40
C VAL A 81 -0.68 26.90 22.12
N GLY A 82 -1.16 28.14 22.06
CA GLY A 82 -1.81 28.67 20.85
C GLY A 82 -0.87 28.77 19.66
N ILE A 83 0.37 29.23 19.88
CA ILE A 83 1.42 29.26 18.84
C ILE A 83 1.80 27.84 18.42
N ALA A 84 2.01 26.93 19.37
CA ALA A 84 2.31 25.52 19.09
C ALA A 84 1.17 24.87 18.28
N PHE A 85 -0.08 25.13 18.64
CA PHE A 85 -1.25 24.63 17.92
C PHE A 85 -1.35 25.24 16.52
N TYR A 86 -1.04 26.53 16.35
CA TYR A 86 -0.95 27.17 15.04
C TYR A 86 0.12 26.53 14.15
N PHE A 87 1.28 26.20 14.72
CA PHE A 87 2.30 25.42 14.01
C PHE A 87 1.79 24.03 13.63
N LEU A 88 1.11 23.31 14.53
CA LEU A 88 0.51 22.00 14.21
C LEU A 88 -0.58 22.09 13.12
N LEU A 89 -1.37 23.16 13.11
CA LEU A 89 -2.36 23.42 12.07
C LEU A 89 -1.68 23.71 10.72
N SER A 90 -0.60 24.49 10.74
CA SER A 90 0.13 24.86 9.52
C SER A 90 0.90 23.69 8.89
N THR A 91 1.25 22.65 9.65
CA THR A 91 1.94 21.46 9.12
C THR A 91 1.00 20.43 8.49
N GLY A 92 -0.32 20.59 8.61
CA GLY A 92 -1.31 19.65 8.07
C GLY A 92 -1.51 18.38 8.92
N LEU A 93 -0.95 18.33 10.13
CA LEU A 93 -1.08 17.17 11.03
C LEU A 93 -2.53 16.97 11.50
N LEU A 94 -3.30 18.05 11.66
CA LEU A 94 -4.69 17.95 12.10
C LEU A 94 -5.56 17.27 11.05
N GLU A 95 -5.35 17.60 9.78
CA GLU A 95 -5.99 17.00 8.61
C GLU A 95 -5.71 15.50 8.56
N GLU A 96 -4.52 15.10 8.97
CA GLU A 96 -4.11 13.71 9.01
C GLU A 96 -4.75 12.92 10.15
N ILE A 97 -4.83 13.51 11.35
CA ILE A 97 -5.55 12.92 12.49
C ILE A 97 -7.03 12.77 12.15
N ARG A 98 -7.64 13.81 11.56
CA ARG A 98 -9.04 13.77 11.11
C ARG A 98 -9.27 12.73 10.04
N TYR A 99 -8.33 12.58 9.10
CA TYR A 99 -8.35 11.53 8.10
C TYR A 99 -8.34 10.16 8.78
N SER A 100 -7.38 9.91 9.68
CA SER A 100 -7.23 8.63 10.39
C SER A 100 -8.48 8.23 11.19
N ILE A 101 -9.18 9.19 11.81
CA ILE A 101 -10.41 8.91 12.57
C ILE A 101 -11.60 8.63 11.64
N GLY A 102 -11.64 9.28 10.48
CA GLY A 102 -12.75 9.18 9.52
C GLY A 102 -12.59 8.11 8.45
N THR A 103 -11.49 7.35 8.47
CA THR A 103 -11.17 6.32 7.48
C THR A 103 -11.43 4.92 7.99
N THR A 104 -11.84 4.06 7.07
CA THR A 104 -11.98 2.63 7.31
C THR A 104 -11.30 1.89 6.16
N GLU A 105 -10.66 0.77 6.46
CA GLU A 105 -10.19 -0.15 5.44
C GLU A 105 -11.40 -0.82 4.79
N GLN A 106 -11.51 -0.70 3.47
CA GLN A 106 -12.58 -1.31 2.71
C GLN A 106 -11.99 -2.28 1.70
N THR A 107 -12.45 -3.52 1.78
CA THR A 107 -12.20 -4.54 0.75
C THR A 107 -13.24 -4.39 -0.34
N ASN A 108 -12.78 -4.16 -1.56
CA ASN A 108 -13.63 -4.04 -2.74
C ASN A 108 -13.20 -5.07 -3.80
N ASN A 109 -14.14 -5.44 -4.67
CA ASN A 109 -13.84 -6.32 -5.79
C ASN A 109 -13.17 -5.53 -6.91
N ILE A 110 -12.17 -6.14 -7.56
CA ILE A 110 -11.61 -5.61 -8.81
C ILE A 110 -12.76 -5.59 -9.84
N PRO A 111 -12.97 -4.48 -10.56
CA PRO A 111 -13.96 -4.42 -11.63
C PRO A 111 -13.73 -5.54 -12.64
N GLU A 112 -14.80 -6.19 -13.11
CA GLU A 112 -14.68 -7.33 -14.01
C GLU A 112 -14.01 -6.91 -15.33
N VAL A 113 -12.77 -7.38 -15.52
CA VAL A 113 -11.99 -7.14 -16.73
C VAL A 113 -12.11 -8.37 -17.61
N GLN A 114 -12.80 -8.25 -18.74
CA GLN A 114 -12.78 -9.28 -19.78
C GLN A 114 -12.29 -8.66 -21.09
N HIS A 115 -11.23 -9.22 -21.66
CA HIS A 115 -10.75 -8.83 -22.98
C HIS A 115 -10.68 -10.06 -23.88
N GLY A 116 -11.43 -10.04 -24.99
CA GLY A 116 -11.37 -11.08 -26.01
C GLY A 116 -10.02 -11.05 -26.71
N ILE A 117 -9.43 -12.21 -26.95
CA ILE A 117 -8.15 -12.31 -27.64
C ILE A 117 -8.42 -12.60 -29.11
N PRO A 118 -8.07 -11.69 -30.04
CA PRO A 118 -8.22 -11.94 -31.47
C PRO A 118 -7.40 -13.16 -31.90
N ASP A 119 -7.90 -13.92 -32.89
CA ASP A 119 -7.22 -15.12 -33.37
C ASP A 119 -5.82 -14.85 -33.94
N SER A 120 -5.58 -13.62 -34.42
CA SER A 120 -4.29 -13.14 -34.91
C SER A 120 -3.18 -13.12 -33.85
N ILE A 121 -3.53 -13.17 -32.56
CA ILE A 121 -2.56 -13.16 -31.47
C ILE A 121 -2.03 -14.57 -31.26
N LYS A 122 -0.71 -14.71 -31.31
CA LYS A 122 0.00 -15.98 -31.07
C LYS A 122 0.73 -16.01 -29.74
N LYS A 123 1.03 -14.84 -29.18
CA LYS A 123 1.80 -14.67 -27.96
C LYS A 123 1.19 -13.62 -27.04
N ILE A 124 1.15 -13.92 -25.75
CA ILE A 124 0.74 -13.00 -24.69
C ILE A 124 1.96 -12.78 -23.79
N VAL A 125 2.29 -11.52 -23.53
CA VAL A 125 3.33 -11.13 -22.58
C VAL A 125 2.65 -10.49 -21.38
N VAL A 126 2.84 -11.06 -20.20
CA VAL A 126 2.27 -10.58 -18.94
C VAL A 126 3.37 -9.97 -18.10
N ASP A 127 3.18 -8.72 -17.69
CA ASP A 127 4.04 -8.03 -16.72
C ASP A 127 3.29 -7.89 -15.39
N THR A 128 3.85 -8.45 -14.32
CA THR A 128 3.20 -8.49 -13.00
C THR A 128 3.50 -7.27 -12.12
N SER A 129 4.44 -6.40 -12.55
CA SER A 129 4.79 -5.12 -11.90
C SER A 129 4.85 -5.18 -10.36
N ASN A 130 5.48 -6.24 -9.86
CA ASN A 130 5.74 -6.47 -8.43
C ASN A 130 4.50 -6.68 -7.54
N THR A 131 3.41 -7.21 -8.07
CA THR A 131 2.20 -7.53 -7.30
C THR A 131 2.05 -9.04 -7.13
N PRO A 132 1.61 -9.55 -5.95
CA PRO A 132 1.31 -10.97 -5.80
C PRO A 132 0.18 -11.31 -6.77
N LEU A 133 0.39 -12.32 -7.60
CA LEU A 133 -0.53 -12.68 -8.67
C LEU A 133 -0.69 -14.20 -8.72
N THR A 134 -1.94 -14.64 -8.86
CA THR A 134 -2.26 -16.00 -9.25
C THR A 134 -2.53 -16.01 -10.75
N ILE A 135 -1.93 -16.94 -11.50
CA ILE A 135 -2.17 -17.11 -12.93
C ILE A 135 -2.86 -18.45 -13.15
N GLU A 136 -4.03 -18.41 -13.78
CA GLU A 136 -4.84 -19.59 -14.09
C GLU A 136 -4.97 -19.77 -15.60
N GLY A 137 -4.69 -20.99 -16.08
CA GLY A 137 -4.97 -21.39 -17.46
C GLY A 137 -6.44 -21.77 -17.61
N SER A 138 -7.10 -21.28 -18.65
CA SER A 138 -8.47 -21.65 -19.02
C SER A 138 -8.59 -22.01 -20.50
N ASN A 139 -9.68 -22.71 -20.84
CA ASN A 139 -10.06 -23.06 -22.22
C ASN A 139 -10.72 -21.89 -22.97
N ILE A 140 -10.99 -20.77 -22.29
CA ILE A 140 -11.58 -19.58 -22.91
C ILE A 140 -10.49 -18.73 -23.58
N ASN A 141 -10.74 -18.26 -24.80
CA ASN A 141 -9.83 -17.38 -25.53
C ASN A 141 -10.00 -15.90 -25.11
N LYS A 142 -9.87 -15.64 -23.80
CA LYS A 142 -10.04 -14.31 -23.20
C LYS A 142 -9.03 -14.11 -22.07
N VAL A 143 -8.61 -12.87 -21.84
CA VAL A 143 -7.89 -12.45 -20.64
C VAL A 143 -8.92 -11.98 -19.62
N HIS A 144 -9.00 -12.63 -18.46
CA HIS A 144 -9.86 -12.20 -17.36
C HIS A 144 -9.04 -11.84 -16.12
N LEU A 145 -9.29 -10.66 -15.53
CA LEU A 145 -8.72 -10.28 -14.24
C LEU A 145 -9.81 -10.31 -13.18
N LEU A 146 -9.57 -11.06 -12.11
CA LEU A 146 -10.49 -11.25 -10.99
C LEU A 146 -9.75 -11.01 -9.68
N GLY A 147 -10.49 -10.73 -8.61
CA GLY A 147 -9.93 -10.64 -7.27
C GLY A 147 -10.46 -9.47 -6.46
N THR A 148 -9.73 -9.14 -5.41
CA THR A 148 -10.10 -8.10 -4.46
C THR A 148 -8.91 -7.20 -4.17
N TYR A 149 -9.20 -6.00 -3.70
CA TYR A 149 -8.20 -5.07 -3.25
C TYR A 149 -8.68 -4.32 -2.02
N GLU A 150 -7.73 -3.86 -1.23
CA GLU A 150 -7.93 -3.20 0.05
C GLU A 150 -7.37 -1.79 -0.03
N ILE A 151 -8.24 -0.81 0.23
CA ILE A 151 -7.86 0.59 0.32
C ILE A 151 -8.46 1.24 1.55
N THR A 152 -7.70 2.16 2.14
CA THR A 152 -8.18 3.03 3.20
C THR A 152 -8.89 4.23 2.58
N MET A 153 -10.19 4.35 2.80
CA MET A 153 -11.00 5.49 2.35
C MET A 153 -11.85 6.06 3.48
N LYS A 154 -12.31 7.30 3.30
CA LYS A 154 -13.29 7.89 4.21
C LYS A 154 -14.60 7.08 4.14
N ALA A 155 -15.25 6.84 5.27
CA ALA A 155 -16.43 5.96 5.35
C ALA A 155 -17.57 6.28 4.34
N ASN A 156 -17.71 7.56 3.95
CA ASN A 156 -18.74 8.01 3.01
C ASN A 156 -18.23 8.26 1.58
N GLU A 157 -16.96 7.97 1.30
CA GLU A 157 -16.39 8.14 -0.04
C GLU A 157 -16.55 6.85 -0.84
N LYS A 158 -17.22 6.95 -2.00
CA LYS A 158 -17.33 5.81 -2.93
C LYS A 158 -16.00 5.59 -3.64
N ASN A 159 -15.66 4.33 -3.84
CA ASN A 159 -14.52 3.94 -4.66
C ASN A 159 -14.67 4.49 -6.10
N LYS A 160 -13.61 5.12 -6.60
CA LYS A 160 -13.55 5.70 -7.96
C LYS A 160 -12.61 4.93 -8.90
N LEU A 161 -11.95 3.87 -8.42
CA LEU A 161 -11.03 3.08 -9.23
C LEU A 161 -11.77 2.38 -10.36
N LYS A 162 -11.20 2.45 -11.56
CA LYS A 162 -11.72 1.85 -12.79
C LYS A 162 -10.80 0.72 -13.25
N GLN A 163 -11.27 -0.08 -14.19
CA GLN A 163 -10.49 -1.16 -14.83
C GLN A 163 -9.09 -0.72 -15.29
N ASP A 164 -8.98 0.46 -15.91
CA ASP A 164 -7.71 0.99 -16.43
C ASP A 164 -6.66 1.29 -15.34
N ASP A 165 -7.10 1.41 -14.08
CA ASP A 165 -6.21 1.62 -12.93
C ASP A 165 -5.52 0.32 -12.49
N PHE A 166 -6.09 -0.84 -12.85
CA PHE A 166 -5.55 -2.15 -12.49
C PHE A 166 -4.78 -2.79 -13.63
N ILE A 167 -5.19 -2.61 -14.89
CA ILE A 167 -4.62 -3.35 -16.03
C ILE A 167 -4.50 -2.46 -17.26
N ALA A 168 -3.41 -2.61 -18.00
CA ALA A 168 -3.22 -2.07 -19.33
C ALA A 168 -3.03 -3.20 -20.33
N ILE A 169 -3.81 -3.18 -21.42
CA ILE A 169 -3.71 -4.18 -22.49
C ILE A 169 -3.39 -3.45 -23.79
N HIS A 170 -2.28 -3.83 -24.41
CA HIS A 170 -1.84 -3.26 -25.68
C HIS A 170 -1.51 -4.37 -26.66
N THR A 171 -2.00 -4.26 -27.89
CA THR A 171 -1.71 -5.23 -28.95
C THR A 171 -0.76 -4.61 -29.96
N VAL A 172 0.34 -5.31 -30.25
CA VAL A 172 1.33 -4.91 -31.26
C VAL A 172 1.60 -6.10 -32.16
N GLY A 173 1.08 -6.06 -33.39
CA GLY A 173 1.17 -7.17 -34.34
C GLY A 173 0.51 -8.45 -33.82
N GLU A 174 1.27 -9.54 -33.74
CA GLU A 174 0.81 -10.85 -33.25
C GLU A 174 1.01 -11.06 -31.72
N THR A 175 1.46 -10.02 -31.01
CA THR A 175 1.73 -10.09 -29.56
C THR A 175 0.81 -9.14 -28.79
N MET A 176 0.17 -9.69 -27.75
CA MET A 176 -0.62 -8.92 -26.78
C MET A 176 0.19 -8.73 -25.50
N TYR A 177 0.35 -7.49 -25.06
CA TYR A 177 0.99 -7.10 -23.82
C TYR A 177 -0.09 -6.82 -22.78
N VAL A 178 0.02 -7.47 -21.64
CA VAL A 178 -0.85 -7.32 -20.48
C VAL A 178 0.01 -6.86 -19.32
N THR A 179 -0.16 -5.62 -18.89
CA THR A 179 0.59 -5.04 -17.78
C THR A 179 -0.35 -4.82 -16.61
N LEU A 180 -0.08 -5.49 -15.50
CA LEU A 180 -0.77 -5.26 -14.24
C LEU A 180 -0.19 -3.99 -13.60
N LYS A 181 -1.03 -3.10 -13.10
CA LYS A 181 -0.60 -1.85 -12.48
C LYS A 181 -0.68 -1.98 -10.96
N PRO A 182 0.33 -1.49 -10.21
CA PRO A 182 0.23 -1.40 -8.77
C PRO A 182 -0.86 -0.38 -8.39
N LEU A 183 -1.51 -0.62 -7.26
CA LEU A 183 -2.50 0.32 -6.72
C LEU A 183 -1.85 1.69 -6.42
N PRO A 184 -2.58 2.80 -6.63
CA PRO A 184 -2.07 4.13 -6.33
C PRO A 184 -1.77 4.27 -4.83
N VAL A 185 -0.50 4.47 -4.50
CA VAL A 185 -0.04 4.68 -3.12
C VAL A 185 -0.25 6.13 -2.73
N HIS A 186 -1.01 6.36 -1.66
CA HIS A 186 -1.11 7.67 -1.04
C HIS A 186 -0.08 7.76 0.09
N HIS A 187 1.01 8.52 -0.14
CA HIS A 187 2.00 8.80 0.91
C HIS A 187 1.40 9.71 1.98
N LYS A 188 0.85 9.13 3.04
CA LYS A 188 0.43 9.82 4.28
C LYS A 188 1.05 9.08 5.47
N PHE A 189 1.42 9.80 6.53
CA PHE A 189 2.05 9.25 7.74
C PHE A 189 1.22 8.15 8.42
N PHE A 190 -0.11 8.20 8.36
CA PHE A 190 -1.01 7.17 8.94
C PHE A 190 -1.74 6.29 7.90
N ALA A 191 -1.30 6.26 6.63
CA ALA A 191 -1.94 5.41 5.63
C ALA A 191 -1.53 3.93 5.80
N SER A 192 -2.51 3.04 5.79
CA SER A 192 -2.27 1.61 5.63
C SER A 192 -1.79 1.29 4.22
N GLN A 193 -1.00 0.22 4.08
CA GLN A 193 -0.54 -0.23 2.78
C GLN A 193 -1.71 -0.85 2.02
N SER A 194 -1.99 -0.36 0.81
CA SER A 194 -2.98 -0.98 -0.07
C SER A 194 -2.51 -2.35 -0.50
N ARG A 195 -3.40 -3.34 -0.40
CA ARG A 195 -3.14 -4.73 -0.79
C ARG A 195 -4.03 -5.10 -1.97
N MET A 196 -3.50 -5.92 -2.86
CA MET A 196 -4.24 -6.47 -3.99
C MET A 196 -3.99 -7.97 -4.04
N THR A 197 -5.07 -8.72 -4.16
CA THR A 197 -5.05 -10.17 -4.40
C THR A 197 -5.77 -10.38 -5.72
N ALA A 198 -5.00 -10.65 -6.76
CA ALA A 198 -5.52 -10.79 -8.12
C ALA A 198 -5.28 -12.20 -8.68
N THR A 199 -6.22 -12.64 -9.50
CA THR A 199 -6.11 -13.83 -10.34
C THR A 199 -6.26 -13.41 -11.79
N LEU A 200 -5.25 -13.71 -12.61
CA LEU A 200 -5.25 -13.49 -14.04
C LEU A 200 -5.50 -14.82 -14.76
N VAL A 201 -6.64 -14.91 -15.43
CA VAL A 201 -7.01 -16.06 -16.25
C VAL A 201 -6.54 -15.83 -17.69
N LEU A 202 -5.79 -16.79 -18.22
CA LEU A 202 -5.19 -16.76 -19.56
C LEU A 202 -5.57 -18.01 -20.35
N PRO A 203 -5.62 -17.93 -21.69
CA PRO A 203 -5.90 -19.09 -22.52
C PRO A 203 -4.74 -20.11 -22.52
N GLN A 204 -5.08 -21.39 -22.36
CA GLN A 204 -4.12 -22.51 -22.44
C GLN A 204 -3.60 -22.75 -23.87
N ASN A 205 -4.30 -22.26 -24.89
CA ASN A 205 -3.98 -22.48 -26.32
C ASN A 205 -3.10 -21.40 -26.96
N LYS A 206 -2.62 -20.41 -26.19
CA LYS A 206 -1.69 -19.37 -26.67
C LYS A 206 -0.37 -19.46 -25.92
N ASN A 207 0.72 -19.04 -26.58
CA ASN A 207 2.01 -18.95 -25.91
C ASN A 207 1.98 -17.79 -24.91
N VAL A 208 2.44 -18.01 -23.68
CA VAL A 208 2.42 -17.00 -22.63
C VAL A 208 3.83 -16.79 -22.10
N GLU A 209 4.26 -15.54 -22.01
CA GLU A 209 5.50 -15.12 -21.36
C GLU A 209 5.17 -14.25 -20.15
N ILE A 210 5.45 -14.74 -18.95
CA ILE A 210 5.23 -14.04 -17.69
C ILE A 210 6.56 -13.42 -17.25
N ARG A 211 6.56 -12.11 -17.08
CA ARG A 211 7.68 -11.31 -16.60
C ARG A 211 7.35 -10.81 -15.21
N GLY A 212 7.99 -11.45 -14.26
CA GLY A 212 7.89 -11.19 -12.85
C GLY A 212 9.11 -10.45 -12.32
N SER A 213 8.93 -9.70 -11.23
CA SER A 213 10.02 -8.91 -10.65
C SER A 213 10.49 -9.46 -9.32
N GLU A 214 9.65 -9.51 -8.26
CA GLU A 214 10.14 -9.81 -6.90
C GLU A 214 9.08 -10.36 -5.91
N ARG A 215 7.83 -10.64 -6.34
CA ARG A 215 6.77 -11.15 -5.45
C ARG A 215 6.36 -12.57 -5.78
N GLU A 216 5.77 -13.25 -4.81
CA GLU A 216 5.34 -14.64 -4.97
C GLU A 216 4.33 -14.76 -6.12
N LEU A 217 4.57 -15.78 -6.95
CA LEU A 217 3.76 -16.09 -8.13
C LEU A 217 3.20 -17.50 -7.98
N SER A 218 1.87 -17.63 -8.01
CA SER A 218 1.19 -18.92 -8.01
C SER A 218 0.68 -19.22 -9.41
N LEU A 219 1.09 -20.36 -9.97
CA LEU A 219 0.79 -20.77 -11.34
C LEU A 219 -0.06 -22.05 -11.34
N TYR A 220 -1.24 -21.94 -11.95
CA TYR A 220 -2.19 -23.03 -12.20
C TYR A 220 -2.39 -23.14 -13.72
N PRO A 221 -1.43 -23.74 -14.44
CA PRO A 221 -1.43 -23.73 -15.90
C PRO A 221 -2.55 -24.60 -16.51
N GLY A 222 -3.17 -25.51 -15.73
CA GLY A 222 -4.19 -26.43 -16.23
C GLY A 222 -3.65 -27.40 -17.28
N GLN A 223 -4.45 -27.71 -18.30
CA GLN A 223 -4.06 -28.58 -19.42
C GLN A 223 -3.47 -27.75 -20.56
N LEU A 224 -2.19 -27.36 -20.43
CA LEU A 224 -1.52 -26.55 -21.45
C LEU A 224 -1.63 -27.17 -22.85
N GLN A 225 -1.99 -26.34 -23.83
CA GLN A 225 -1.99 -26.66 -25.25
C GLN A 225 -0.92 -25.84 -26.02
N SER A 226 -0.13 -25.05 -25.29
CA SER A 226 0.86 -24.14 -25.83
C SER A 226 1.98 -23.90 -24.81
N ASN A 227 3.07 -23.25 -25.23
CA ASN A 227 4.25 -23.11 -24.40
C ASN A 227 4.16 -21.88 -23.49
N TRP A 228 4.44 -22.07 -22.22
CA TRP A 228 4.44 -21.01 -21.22
C TRP A 228 5.87 -20.82 -20.69
N SER A 229 6.29 -19.57 -20.55
CA SER A 229 7.59 -19.22 -20.00
C SER A 229 7.42 -18.19 -18.89
N VAL A 230 7.98 -18.48 -17.71
CA VAL A 230 8.00 -17.61 -16.54
C VAL A 230 9.43 -17.14 -16.33
N GLN A 231 9.63 -15.84 -16.30
CA GLN A 231 10.86 -15.20 -15.89
C GLN A 231 10.58 -14.44 -14.60
N GLU A 232 10.94 -15.00 -13.46
CA GLU A 232 10.63 -14.46 -12.14
C GLU A 232 11.84 -14.68 -11.23
N ARG A 233 12.14 -13.69 -10.37
CA ARG A 233 13.25 -13.75 -9.41
C ARG A 233 12.71 -13.81 -7.98
N SER A 234 11.73 -14.68 -7.77
CA SER A 234 11.04 -14.83 -6.47
C SER A 234 10.69 -16.30 -6.23
N ASN A 235 9.79 -16.54 -5.28
CA ASN A 235 9.21 -17.85 -5.04
C ASN A 235 8.09 -18.11 -6.06
N VAL A 236 8.18 -19.22 -6.78
CA VAL A 236 7.16 -19.64 -7.75
C VAL A 236 6.52 -20.95 -7.26
N SER A 237 5.21 -20.91 -7.01
CA SER A 237 4.42 -22.09 -6.67
C SER A 237 3.71 -22.57 -7.93
N VAL A 238 3.95 -23.82 -8.35
CA VAL A 238 3.38 -24.41 -9.56
C VAL A 238 2.48 -25.59 -9.18
N HIS A 239 1.23 -25.52 -9.64
CA HIS A 239 0.21 -26.52 -9.36
C HIS A 239 -0.19 -27.23 -10.66
N LEU A 240 0.37 -28.43 -10.88
CA LEU A 240 0.16 -29.20 -12.11
C LEU A 240 -0.96 -30.21 -11.93
N VAL A 241 -1.75 -30.42 -12.98
CA VAL A 241 -2.75 -31.51 -13.03
C VAL A 241 -2.03 -32.82 -13.40
N LYS A 242 -2.32 -33.91 -12.70
CA LYS A 242 -1.61 -35.19 -12.85
C LYS A 242 -1.62 -35.77 -14.27
N ASP A 243 -2.71 -35.58 -15.00
CA ASP A 243 -2.91 -36.09 -16.37
C ASP A 243 -2.46 -35.09 -17.46
N SER A 244 -1.69 -34.06 -17.10
CA SER A 244 -1.21 -33.07 -18.06
C SER A 244 -0.04 -33.58 -18.93
N ASP A 245 0.04 -33.07 -20.15
CA ASP A 245 1.09 -33.40 -21.14
C ASP A 245 2.16 -32.29 -21.21
N ILE A 246 2.96 -32.16 -20.14
CA ILE A 246 3.85 -31.01 -19.93
C ILE A 246 5.28 -31.46 -19.60
N THR A 247 6.26 -30.80 -20.22
CA THR A 247 7.65 -30.81 -19.76
C THR A 247 7.92 -29.51 -18.99
N LEU A 248 8.06 -29.61 -17.67
CA LEU A 248 8.45 -28.50 -16.81
C LEU A 248 9.99 -28.44 -16.72
N SER A 249 10.57 -27.32 -17.14
CA SER A 249 12.01 -27.03 -16.97
C SER A 249 12.17 -25.80 -16.10
N ALA A 250 12.89 -25.94 -14.99
CA ALA A 250 13.01 -24.93 -13.96
C ALA A 250 14.47 -24.65 -13.61
N VAL A 251 14.91 -23.41 -13.73
CA VAL A 251 16.24 -22.96 -13.32
C VAL A 251 16.14 -22.27 -11.95
N THR A 252 16.72 -22.89 -10.92
CA THR A 252 16.66 -22.44 -9.51
C THR A 252 18.05 -22.50 -8.85
N ASN A 253 18.23 -21.80 -7.73
CA ASN A 253 19.46 -21.87 -6.94
C ASN A 253 19.48 -23.08 -5.95
N GLN A 254 18.43 -23.90 -5.95
CA GLN A 254 18.34 -25.11 -5.14
C GLN A 254 18.53 -26.37 -5.98
N LYS A 255 19.32 -27.33 -5.46
CA LYS A 255 19.59 -28.60 -6.13
C LYS A 255 18.36 -29.51 -6.21
N ASP A 256 17.51 -29.46 -5.19
CA ASP A 256 16.27 -30.21 -5.13
C ASP A 256 15.21 -29.31 -4.50
N PRO A 257 14.57 -28.43 -5.30
CA PRO A 257 13.60 -27.48 -4.78
C PRO A 257 12.37 -28.23 -4.24
N HIS A 258 11.81 -27.70 -3.15
CA HIS A 258 10.74 -28.34 -2.39
C HIS A 258 9.51 -28.66 -3.26
N GLY A 259 8.83 -29.79 -2.98
CA GLY A 259 7.61 -30.15 -3.67
C GLY A 259 7.14 -31.55 -3.28
N ASN A 260 5.91 -31.89 -3.64
CA ASN A 260 5.35 -33.22 -3.37
C ASN A 260 5.69 -34.23 -4.50
N THR A 261 6.61 -33.88 -5.40
CA THR A 261 6.96 -34.68 -6.59
C THR A 261 8.45 -34.57 -6.86
N PRO A 262 9.18 -35.70 -6.98
CA PRO A 262 10.61 -35.68 -7.24
C PRO A 262 10.92 -35.25 -8.68
N TRP A 263 12.03 -34.56 -8.87
CA TRP A 263 12.54 -34.18 -10.18
C TRP A 263 13.22 -35.35 -10.89
N GLU A 264 12.99 -35.50 -12.20
CA GLU A 264 13.57 -36.60 -12.99
C GLU A 264 15.03 -36.33 -13.37
N HIS A 265 15.34 -35.06 -13.66
CA HIS A 265 16.67 -34.66 -14.08
C HIS A 265 17.09 -33.35 -13.42
N VAL A 266 18.30 -33.34 -12.85
CA VAL A 266 18.91 -32.16 -12.21
C VAL A 266 20.31 -31.95 -12.81
N GLU A 267 20.48 -30.84 -13.52
CA GLU A 267 21.74 -30.44 -14.15
C GLU A 267 22.32 -29.21 -13.43
N GLU A 268 23.59 -29.27 -13.01
CA GLU A 268 24.28 -28.11 -12.43
C GLU A 268 24.76 -27.18 -13.56
N LEU A 269 24.27 -25.93 -13.56
CA LEU A 269 24.60 -24.95 -14.61
C LEU A 269 25.87 -24.16 -14.32
N THR A 270 26.27 -24.05 -13.05
CA THR A 270 27.42 -23.21 -12.64
C THR A 270 28.66 -24.08 -12.46
N LYS A 271 29.47 -24.24 -13.50
CA LYS A 271 30.78 -24.90 -13.36
C LYS A 271 31.69 -24.03 -12.48
N LYS A 272 32.25 -24.60 -11.41
CA LYS A 272 33.34 -23.98 -10.65
C LYS A 272 34.45 -23.57 -11.64
N VAL A 273 34.65 -22.27 -11.81
CA VAL A 273 35.88 -21.76 -12.42
C VAL A 273 36.93 -21.78 -11.32
N ASN A 274 37.91 -22.67 -11.44
CA ASN A 274 39.09 -22.68 -10.58
C ASN A 274 39.95 -21.44 -10.86
N ASN A 275 39.52 -20.27 -10.40
CA ASN A 275 40.40 -19.12 -10.30
C ASN A 275 41.03 -19.14 -8.91
N SER A 276 42.20 -19.76 -8.84
CA SER A 276 43.18 -19.54 -7.78
C SER A 276 43.55 -18.07 -7.75
N SER A 277 42.90 -17.30 -6.90
CA SER A 277 43.33 -15.96 -6.53
C SER A 277 42.97 -15.77 -5.06
N GLU A 278 43.91 -16.14 -4.19
CA GLU A 278 43.93 -15.77 -2.78
C GLU A 278 43.88 -14.25 -2.66
N LYS A 279 42.72 -13.68 -2.29
CA LYS A 279 42.58 -12.46 -1.47
C LYS A 279 41.10 -12.05 -1.37
N ASN A 280 40.36 -12.74 -0.51
CA ASN A 280 39.21 -12.28 0.30
C ASN A 280 38.25 -13.45 0.56
N PRO A 281 38.01 -13.89 1.82
CA PRO A 281 37.12 -15.02 2.09
C PRO A 281 35.62 -14.65 2.08
N ASP A 282 35.24 -13.38 2.16
CA ASP A 282 33.90 -13.02 2.67
C ASP A 282 32.90 -12.38 1.67
N SER A 283 33.04 -12.56 0.35
CA SER A 283 31.97 -12.04 -0.56
C SER A 283 31.73 -12.79 -1.88
N ASN A 284 32.38 -13.92 -2.14
CA ASN A 284 32.12 -14.70 -3.36
C ASN A 284 31.29 -15.96 -3.06
N GLN A 285 30.08 -15.80 -2.55
CA GLN A 285 29.06 -16.85 -2.77
C GLN A 285 28.62 -16.75 -4.23
N GLN A 286 29.35 -17.41 -5.13
CA GLN A 286 28.83 -17.65 -6.48
C GLN A 286 27.51 -18.43 -6.32
N GLU A 287 26.39 -17.80 -6.66
CA GLU A 287 25.09 -18.44 -6.67
C GLU A 287 25.15 -19.66 -7.61
N GLN A 288 25.01 -20.85 -7.05
CA GLN A 288 24.97 -22.08 -7.82
C GLN A 288 23.56 -22.27 -8.36
N TRP A 289 23.43 -22.33 -9.68
CA TRP A 289 22.17 -22.57 -10.37
C TRP A 289 22.06 -24.01 -10.86
N TYR A 290 20.88 -24.60 -10.70
CA TYR A 290 20.51 -25.94 -11.13
C TYR A 290 19.32 -25.86 -12.07
N LYS A 291 19.34 -26.68 -13.12
CA LYS A 291 18.22 -26.89 -14.03
C LYS A 291 17.55 -28.21 -13.66
N ASN A 292 16.33 -28.09 -13.15
CA ASN A 292 15.49 -29.22 -12.77
C ASN A 292 14.45 -29.45 -13.87
N THR A 293 14.26 -30.70 -14.28
CA THR A 293 13.29 -31.08 -15.31
C THR A 293 12.36 -32.16 -14.80
N LEU A 294 11.06 -31.97 -15.03
CA LEU A 294 9.99 -32.91 -14.73
C LEU A 294 9.15 -33.10 -15.99
N LYS A 295 8.91 -34.35 -16.39
CA LYS A 295 8.05 -34.68 -17.51
C LYS A 295 6.77 -35.36 -17.02
N LEU A 296 5.62 -34.86 -17.50
CA LEU A 296 4.32 -35.47 -17.33
C LEU A 296 3.77 -35.83 -18.72
N GLY A 297 3.14 -37.01 -18.85
CA GLY A 297 2.62 -37.50 -20.13
C GLY A 297 3.68 -37.65 -21.23
N ASN A 298 3.37 -37.22 -22.44
CA ASN A 298 4.28 -37.25 -23.59
C ASN A 298 5.31 -36.10 -23.57
N GLY A 299 5.08 -35.08 -22.73
CA GLY A 299 5.85 -33.86 -22.61
C GLY A 299 5.75 -32.92 -23.81
N THR A 300 4.62 -32.88 -24.53
CA THR A 300 4.51 -32.13 -25.80
C THR A 300 4.57 -30.61 -25.62
N HIS A 301 4.05 -30.09 -24.51
CA HIS A 301 4.04 -28.66 -24.20
C HIS A 301 5.10 -28.30 -23.16
N GLN A 302 5.73 -27.14 -23.32
CA GLN A 302 6.82 -26.70 -22.45
C GLN A 302 6.35 -25.65 -21.45
N LEU A 303 6.65 -25.87 -20.18
CA LEU A 303 6.59 -24.86 -19.13
C LEU A 303 8.01 -24.55 -18.65
N ASN A 304 8.51 -23.37 -18.98
CA ASN A 304 9.89 -22.98 -18.69
C ASN A 304 9.91 -21.91 -17.59
N ILE A 305 10.57 -22.19 -16.46
CA ILE A 305 10.76 -21.23 -15.35
C ILE A 305 12.23 -20.84 -15.29
N GLN A 306 12.51 -19.55 -15.47
CA GLN A 306 13.86 -19.00 -15.50
C GLN A 306 14.14 -18.17 -14.23
N LYS A 307 15.21 -18.54 -13.53
CA LYS A 307 15.84 -17.77 -12.45
C LYS A 307 14.99 -17.57 -11.18
N ALA A 308 14.18 -18.55 -10.81
CA ALA A 308 13.42 -18.50 -9.56
C ALA A 308 14.32 -18.84 -8.35
N TYR A 309 14.13 -18.15 -7.22
CA TYR A 309 14.90 -18.41 -5.99
C TYR A 309 14.36 -19.60 -5.20
N ASN A 310 13.06 -19.85 -5.28
CA ASN A 310 12.45 -21.04 -4.71
C ASN A 310 11.33 -21.48 -5.63
N ILE A 311 11.17 -22.79 -5.78
CA ILE A 311 10.11 -23.36 -6.59
C ILE A 311 9.42 -24.41 -5.73
N ASN A 312 8.10 -24.31 -5.62
CA ASN A 312 7.27 -25.33 -5.00
C ASN A 312 6.42 -26.01 -6.06
N ILE A 313 6.44 -27.33 -6.15
CA ILE A 313 5.59 -28.10 -7.07
C ILE A 313 4.58 -28.93 -6.29
N SER A 314 3.32 -28.78 -6.67
CA SER A 314 2.23 -29.62 -6.20
C SER A 314 1.50 -30.25 -7.38
N LEU A 315 1.32 -31.58 -7.33
CA LEU A 315 0.39 -32.30 -8.20
C LEU A 315 -1.00 -32.24 -7.57
N LEU A 316 -1.98 -31.78 -8.34
CA LEU A 316 -3.39 -31.80 -7.96
C LEU A 316 -4.01 -33.11 -8.46
N GLU A 317 -4.70 -33.83 -7.57
CA GLU A 317 -5.64 -34.87 -7.95
C GLU A 317 -6.97 -34.19 -8.29
N GLU A 318 -7.55 -34.54 -9.45
CA GLU A 318 -8.83 -33.98 -9.92
C GLU A 318 -10.02 -34.54 -9.13
#